data_AF-A0A844RSZ5-F1
#
_entry.id   AF-A0A844RSZ5-F1
#
_cell.length_a   1.000
_cell.length_b   1.000
_cell.length_c   1.000
_cell.angle_alpha   90.00
_cell.angle_beta   90.00
_cell.angle_gamma   90.00
#
_symmetry.space_group_name_H-M   'P 1'
#
loop_
_entity.id
_entity.type
_entity.pdbx_description
1 polymer ?
#
loop_
_entity_poly.entity_id
_entity_poly.type
_entity_poly.pdbx_seq_one_letter_code
_entity_poly.pdbx_strand_id
1 'polypeptide(L)'
;TRTRPPGRPARESRALDDPAAEFAFAAASVEECLADGFRPGDVAVAVPNAAWGERIAAELEGRGIAVERGFDSGKIKGDPRTEGRYADLKLAAFLRLYLDPHDFTSLRSWLGFGDWLLRSDAFLELMAYARDHETTVPEAVAQLRTQRDADRSSTIFGKFDGPLDELDELLRAYAGGLSRDAAVALFEAHGMPLSPRHVELLGDDPAHADIERLARCGFAKPVEDVARDAVHVVSYARCHGRHVRTVFVTGLVNGFLPANDAVDDKFTIDHRRVALERERALFLDVLSCASERAVCTRFVRDLLENTAFTKVQTSRVFVRDGERFARVTPSEFASLTDEVLSPAPDAPRELPTKVLYNVSTV
;
A
#
# COMPACT_ATOMS: atom_id res chain seq x y z
N THR A 1 -44.71 -19.76 -8.69
CA THR A 1 -43.98 -19.64 -7.41
C THR A 1 -43.12 -18.39 -7.49
N ARG A 2 -43.53 -17.30 -6.81
CA ARG A 2 -42.77 -16.04 -6.78
C ARG A 2 -41.46 -16.28 -6.03
N THR A 3 -40.34 -16.16 -6.72
CA THR A 3 -39.00 -16.10 -6.12
C THR A 3 -38.94 -14.88 -5.20
N ARG A 4 -38.64 -15.13 -3.93
CA ARG A 4 -38.35 -14.11 -2.92
C ARG A 4 -37.14 -13.29 -3.43
N PRO A 5 -37.13 -11.95 -3.34
CA PRO A 5 -35.90 -11.20 -3.57
C PRO A 5 -34.83 -11.75 -2.61
N PRO A 6 -33.55 -11.83 -3.01
CA PRO A 6 -32.49 -12.29 -2.11
C PRO A 6 -32.59 -11.45 -0.83
N GLY A 7 -32.77 -12.13 0.30
CA GLY A 7 -32.83 -11.47 1.59
C GLY A 7 -31.50 -10.74 1.81
N ARG A 8 -31.55 -9.51 2.31
CA ARG A 8 -30.36 -8.78 2.70
C ARG A 8 -29.54 -9.63 3.69
N PRO A 9 -28.21 -9.72 3.56
CA PRO A 9 -27.40 -10.53 4.46
C PRO A 9 -27.63 -10.11 5.92
N ALA A 10 -27.59 -11.09 6.83
CA ALA A 10 -27.62 -10.82 8.25
C ALA A 10 -26.38 -9.99 8.63
N ARG A 11 -26.58 -8.92 9.41
CA ARG A 11 -25.51 -7.98 9.78
C ARG A 11 -25.31 -8.00 11.28
N GLU A 12 -24.07 -8.19 11.70
CA GLU A 12 -23.68 -8.23 13.09
C GLU A 12 -22.57 -7.23 13.37
N SER A 13 -22.60 -6.57 14.53
CA SER A 13 -21.57 -5.65 14.99
C SER A 13 -21.01 -6.15 16.33
N ARG A 14 -19.69 -6.35 16.41
CA ARG A 14 -19.00 -6.77 17.63
C ARG A 14 -17.91 -5.79 18.04
N ALA A 15 -17.86 -5.50 19.34
CA ALA A 15 -16.77 -4.77 19.96
C ALA A 15 -15.82 -5.75 20.65
N LEU A 16 -14.54 -5.59 20.40
CA LEU A 16 -13.46 -6.40 20.93
C LEU A 16 -12.50 -5.50 21.70
N ASP A 17 -11.76 -6.07 22.64
CA ASP A 17 -10.96 -5.29 23.59
C ASP A 17 -9.86 -4.48 22.88
N ASP A 18 -9.08 -5.14 22.03
CA ASP A 18 -7.91 -4.58 21.36
C ASP A 18 -7.70 -5.22 19.98
N PRO A 19 -6.75 -4.74 19.15
CA PRO A 19 -6.49 -5.31 17.83
C PRO A 19 -6.15 -6.81 17.87
N ALA A 20 -5.43 -7.30 18.88
CA ALA A 20 -5.08 -8.72 18.98
C ALA A 20 -6.31 -9.60 19.18
N ALA A 21 -7.25 -9.16 20.05
CA ALA A 21 -8.55 -9.80 20.21
C ALA A 21 -9.36 -9.80 18.90
N GLU A 22 -9.25 -8.73 18.10
CA GLU A 22 -9.86 -8.67 16.77
C GLU A 22 -9.30 -9.68 15.77
N PHE A 23 -7.97 -9.81 15.70
CA PHE A 23 -7.33 -10.80 14.81
C PHE A 23 -7.71 -12.24 15.21
N ALA A 24 -7.64 -12.55 16.50
CA ALA A 24 -8.00 -13.87 17.02
C ALA A 24 -9.48 -14.21 16.77
N PHE A 25 -10.38 -13.23 16.96
CA PHE A 25 -11.80 -13.41 16.69
C PHE A 25 -12.09 -13.68 15.21
N ALA A 26 -11.49 -12.89 14.31
CA ALA A 26 -11.67 -13.06 12.87
C ALA A 26 -11.20 -14.45 12.42
N ALA A 27 -10.00 -14.87 12.84
CA ALA A 27 -9.46 -16.18 12.49
C ALA A 27 -10.32 -17.34 13.04
N ALA A 28 -10.76 -17.26 14.30
CA ALA A 28 -11.64 -18.27 14.90
C ALA A 28 -13.01 -18.36 14.20
N SER A 29 -13.57 -17.22 13.78
CA SER A 29 -14.87 -17.18 13.11
C SER A 29 -14.79 -17.70 11.66
N VAL A 30 -13.64 -17.50 10.99
CA VAL A 30 -13.37 -18.13 9.69
C VAL A 30 -13.26 -19.65 9.85
N GLU A 31 -12.49 -20.11 10.85
CA GLU A 31 -12.35 -21.54 11.15
C GLU A 31 -13.71 -22.21 11.43
N GLU A 32 -14.58 -21.54 12.19
CA GLU A 32 -15.95 -22.00 12.46
C GLU A 32 -16.78 -22.12 11.18
N CYS A 33 -16.72 -21.13 10.27
CA CYS A 33 -17.37 -21.25 8.96
C CYS A 33 -16.87 -22.46 8.16
N LEU A 34 -15.56 -22.71 8.15
CA LEU A 34 -14.99 -23.86 7.43
C LEU A 34 -15.42 -25.19 8.07
N ALA A 35 -15.47 -25.25 9.40
CA ALA A 35 -16.00 -26.42 10.14
C ALA A 35 -17.48 -26.68 9.84
N ASP A 36 -18.26 -25.63 9.59
CA ASP A 36 -19.66 -25.70 9.15
C ASP A 36 -19.82 -26.08 7.65
N GLY A 37 -18.72 -26.41 6.96
CA GLY A 37 -18.71 -26.92 5.59
C GLY A 37 -18.68 -25.85 4.51
N PHE A 38 -18.35 -24.59 4.84
CA PHE A 38 -18.10 -23.56 3.84
C PHE A 38 -16.80 -23.86 3.10
N ARG A 39 -16.76 -23.57 1.79
CA ARG A 39 -15.49 -23.59 1.05
C ARG A 39 -14.65 -22.37 1.45
N PRO A 40 -13.30 -22.42 1.37
CA PRO A 40 -12.46 -21.26 1.62
C PRO A 40 -12.88 -20.01 0.83
N GLY A 41 -13.18 -20.18 -0.47
CA GLY A 41 -13.66 -19.10 -1.34
C GLY A 41 -15.06 -18.54 -0.99
N ASP A 42 -15.84 -19.21 -0.11
CA ASP A 42 -17.12 -18.70 0.38
C ASP A 42 -16.95 -17.68 1.52
N VAL A 43 -15.71 -17.45 1.99
CA VAL A 43 -15.40 -16.60 3.13
C VAL A 43 -14.36 -15.55 2.74
N ALA A 44 -14.65 -14.28 3.05
CA ALA A 44 -13.68 -13.19 2.92
C ALA A 44 -13.49 -12.43 4.24
N VAL A 45 -12.30 -11.91 4.43
CA VAL A 45 -11.99 -10.96 5.51
C VAL A 45 -11.61 -9.62 4.90
N ALA A 46 -12.45 -8.62 5.12
CA ALA A 46 -12.22 -7.25 4.66
C ALA A 46 -11.41 -6.48 5.70
N VAL A 47 -10.28 -5.92 5.29
CA VAL A 47 -9.30 -5.27 6.17
C VAL A 47 -9.06 -3.79 5.80
N PRO A 48 -8.73 -2.93 6.78
CA PRO A 48 -8.51 -1.51 6.51
C PRO A 48 -7.20 -1.21 5.78
N ASN A 49 -6.15 -2.02 6.00
CA ASN A 49 -4.82 -1.81 5.46
C ASN A 49 -3.99 -3.11 5.51
N ALA A 50 -2.79 -3.09 4.91
CA ALA A 50 -1.89 -4.24 4.89
C ALA A 50 -1.44 -4.70 6.29
N ALA A 51 -1.27 -3.79 7.26
CA ALA A 51 -0.84 -4.19 8.59
C ALA A 51 -1.90 -5.08 9.27
N TRP A 52 -3.18 -4.73 9.14
CA TRP A 52 -4.29 -5.61 9.55
C TRP A 52 -4.32 -6.90 8.72
N GLY A 53 -4.19 -6.77 7.40
CA GLY A 53 -4.18 -7.88 6.46
C GLY A 53 -3.16 -8.96 6.80
N GLU A 54 -1.90 -8.58 7.03
CA GLU A 54 -0.83 -9.52 7.36
C GLU A 54 -1.02 -10.18 8.73
N ARG A 55 -1.51 -9.43 9.73
CA ARG A 55 -1.78 -10.00 11.05
C ARG A 55 -2.89 -11.05 11.01
N ILE A 56 -3.98 -10.76 10.31
CA ILE A 56 -5.09 -11.71 10.12
C ILE A 56 -4.65 -12.90 9.27
N ALA A 57 -3.90 -12.67 8.20
CA ALA A 57 -3.37 -13.75 7.37
C ALA A 57 -2.46 -14.69 8.18
N ALA A 58 -1.55 -14.14 9.00
CA ALA A 58 -0.69 -14.93 9.87
C ALA A 58 -1.48 -15.74 10.91
N GLU A 59 -2.53 -15.17 11.51
CA GLU A 59 -3.41 -15.89 12.45
C GLU A 59 -4.18 -17.04 11.77
N LEU A 60 -4.63 -16.85 10.53
CA LEU A 60 -5.28 -17.91 9.74
C LEU A 60 -4.29 -19.01 9.34
N GLU A 61 -3.11 -18.64 8.85
CA GLU A 61 -2.06 -19.58 8.45
C GLU A 61 -1.52 -20.37 9.66
N GLY A 62 -1.43 -19.74 10.83
CA GLY A 62 -1.09 -20.41 12.10
C GLY A 62 -2.11 -21.49 12.50
N ARG A 63 -3.34 -21.43 11.99
CA ARG A 63 -4.39 -22.45 12.13
C ARG A 63 -4.42 -23.45 10.98
N GLY A 64 -3.48 -23.37 10.04
CA GLY A 64 -3.43 -24.22 8.84
C GLY A 64 -4.45 -23.84 7.76
N ILE A 65 -5.02 -22.64 7.82
CA ILE A 65 -5.98 -22.14 6.82
C ILE A 65 -5.20 -21.41 5.72
N ALA A 66 -5.36 -21.85 4.47
CA ALA A 66 -4.74 -21.21 3.33
C ALA A 66 -5.35 -19.81 3.09
N VAL A 67 -4.49 -18.82 2.84
CA VAL A 67 -4.89 -17.43 2.64
C VAL A 67 -4.46 -16.92 1.26
N GLU A 68 -5.38 -16.23 0.59
CA GLU A 68 -5.11 -15.39 -0.56
C GLU A 68 -5.10 -13.92 -0.14
N ARG A 69 -3.96 -13.23 -0.38
CA ARG A 69 -3.73 -11.85 0.08
C ARG A 69 -4.13 -10.86 -1.00
N GLY A 70 -5.24 -10.17 -0.77
CA GLY A 70 -5.79 -9.12 -1.61
C GLY A 70 -5.70 -7.72 -1.03
N PHE A 71 -4.61 -7.39 -0.35
CA PHE A 71 -4.35 -6.05 0.17
C PHE A 71 -2.99 -5.55 -0.32
N ASP A 72 -2.91 -4.25 -0.59
CA ASP A 72 -1.68 -3.63 -1.09
C ASP A 72 -0.78 -3.27 0.10
N SER A 73 0.50 -3.67 0.06
CA SER A 73 1.54 -3.28 1.03
C SER A 73 1.71 -1.76 1.14
N GLY A 74 1.14 -1.01 0.19
CA GLY A 74 1.00 0.43 0.23
C GLY A 74 1.91 1.11 -0.79
N LYS A 75 1.83 2.44 -0.83
CA LYS A 75 2.74 3.24 -1.67
C LYS A 75 4.17 3.09 -1.15
N ILE A 76 5.12 2.99 -2.08
CA ILE A 76 6.54 3.16 -1.77
C ILE A 76 6.71 4.54 -1.13
N LYS A 77 7.31 4.58 0.06
CA LYS A 77 7.55 5.80 0.82
C LYS A 77 9.03 5.93 1.11
N GLY A 78 9.48 7.17 1.28
CA GLY A 78 10.84 7.45 1.65
C GLY A 78 11.16 8.93 1.54
N ASP A 79 12.32 9.31 2.08
CA ASP A 79 12.93 10.61 1.82
C ASP A 79 14.12 10.41 0.88
N PRO A 80 14.04 10.84 -0.39
CA PRO A 80 15.10 10.62 -1.38
C PRO A 80 16.43 11.30 -1.01
N ARG A 81 16.42 12.21 -0.03
CA ARG A 81 17.62 12.94 0.43
C ARG A 81 18.43 12.18 1.47
N THR A 82 17.78 11.30 2.23
CA THR A 82 18.37 10.71 3.43
C THR A 82 18.68 9.24 3.18
N GLU A 83 19.96 8.87 3.23
CA GLU A 83 20.40 7.48 3.10
C GLU A 83 19.69 6.56 4.10
N GLY A 84 19.37 5.35 3.67
CA GLY A 84 18.55 4.40 4.42
C GLY A 84 17.05 4.74 4.47
N ARG A 85 16.63 5.97 4.12
CA ARG A 85 15.21 6.35 4.01
C ARG A 85 14.67 6.31 2.58
N TYR A 86 15.48 5.90 1.60
CA TYR A 86 15.06 5.79 0.20
C TYR A 86 15.29 4.40 -0.42
N ALA A 87 15.62 3.38 0.38
CA ALA A 87 15.97 2.03 -0.13
C ALA A 87 14.96 1.49 -1.15
N ASP A 88 13.66 1.46 -0.80
CA ASP A 88 12.62 0.98 -1.71
C ASP A 88 12.43 1.88 -2.94
N LEU A 89 12.61 3.20 -2.79
CA LEU A 89 12.54 4.15 -3.92
C LEU A 89 13.69 3.91 -4.91
N LYS A 90 14.89 3.66 -4.38
CA LYS A 90 16.10 3.37 -5.16
C LYS A 90 15.98 2.02 -5.86
N LEU A 91 15.52 0.99 -5.15
CA LEU A 91 15.23 -0.32 -5.73
C LEU A 91 14.19 -0.21 -6.85
N ALA A 92 13.09 0.53 -6.65
CA ALA A 92 12.06 0.71 -7.67
C ALA A 92 12.57 1.45 -8.91
N ALA A 93 13.36 2.51 -8.72
CA ALA A 93 13.98 3.24 -9.81
C ALA A 93 14.96 2.36 -10.60
N PHE A 94 15.80 1.60 -9.90
CA PHE A 94 16.73 0.65 -10.52
C PHE A 94 15.99 -0.39 -11.36
N LEU A 95 15.01 -1.08 -10.78
CA LEU A 95 14.26 -2.14 -11.47
C LEU A 95 13.50 -1.60 -12.70
N ARG A 96 13.05 -0.34 -12.66
CA ARG A 96 12.47 0.32 -13.84
C ARG A 96 13.50 0.60 -14.92
N LEU A 97 14.68 1.12 -14.55
CA LEU A 97 15.79 1.35 -15.48
C LEU A 97 16.34 0.05 -16.07
N TYR A 98 16.27 -1.06 -15.33
CA TYR A 98 16.59 -2.39 -15.83
C TYR A 98 15.66 -2.81 -16.97
N LEU A 99 14.35 -2.55 -16.84
CA LEU A 99 13.36 -2.87 -17.88
C LEU A 99 13.39 -1.90 -19.06
N ASP A 100 13.59 -0.61 -18.78
CA ASP A 100 13.68 0.45 -19.77
C ASP A 100 14.74 1.49 -19.37
N PRO A 101 15.94 1.44 -19.97
CA PRO A 101 16.99 2.42 -19.73
C PRO A 101 16.61 3.86 -20.08
N HIS A 102 15.53 4.07 -20.85
CA HIS A 102 15.02 5.38 -21.25
C HIS A 102 13.89 5.89 -20.34
N ASP A 103 13.57 5.20 -19.24
CA ASP A 103 12.57 5.67 -18.27
C ASP A 103 13.06 6.95 -17.57
N PHE A 104 12.59 8.08 -18.08
CA PHE A 104 12.98 9.42 -17.62
C PHE A 104 12.76 9.63 -16.12
N THR A 105 11.63 9.14 -15.59
CA THR A 105 11.25 9.38 -14.19
C THR A 105 12.18 8.64 -13.24
N SER A 106 12.51 7.40 -13.58
CA SER A 106 13.39 6.53 -12.82
C SER A 106 14.83 7.02 -12.92
N LEU A 107 15.28 7.44 -14.10
CA LEU A 107 16.60 8.06 -14.28
C LEU A 107 16.75 9.33 -13.44
N ARG A 108 15.76 10.23 -13.51
CA ARG A 108 15.73 11.46 -12.69
C ARG A 108 15.81 11.14 -11.20
N SER A 109 15.08 10.13 -10.76
CA SER A 109 15.04 9.71 -9.36
C SER A 109 16.38 9.13 -8.93
N TRP A 110 16.94 8.22 -9.72
CA TRP A 110 18.23 7.58 -9.52
C TRP A 110 19.35 8.61 -9.35
N LEU A 111 19.45 9.54 -10.30
CA LEU A 111 20.41 10.64 -10.26
C LEU A 111 20.21 11.59 -9.06
N GLY A 112 19.04 11.58 -8.42
CA GLY A 112 18.73 12.47 -7.31
C GLY A 112 19.01 11.90 -5.92
N PHE A 113 19.08 10.58 -5.74
CA PHE A 113 19.17 9.99 -4.40
C PHE A 113 20.42 10.43 -3.63
N GLY A 114 20.24 10.64 -2.32
CA GLY A 114 21.30 11.03 -1.39
C GLY A 114 21.75 12.50 -1.49
N ASP A 115 21.15 13.29 -2.39
CA ASP A 115 21.46 14.72 -2.52
C ASP A 115 20.35 15.58 -1.93
N TRP A 116 20.73 16.62 -1.18
CA TRP A 116 19.79 17.52 -0.49
C TRP A 116 18.82 18.24 -1.45
N LEU A 117 19.31 18.62 -2.63
CA LEU A 117 18.54 19.28 -3.68
C LEU A 117 18.21 18.33 -4.83
N LEU A 118 18.41 17.02 -4.64
CA LEU A 118 18.22 15.99 -5.65
C LEU A 118 18.99 16.29 -6.95
N ARG A 119 20.15 16.96 -6.85
CA ARG A 119 20.98 17.43 -7.97
C ARG A 119 20.20 18.25 -8.99
N SER A 120 19.23 19.04 -8.54
CA SER A 120 18.28 19.74 -9.42
C SER A 120 18.96 20.74 -10.37
N ASP A 121 20.03 21.40 -9.94
CA ASP A 121 20.82 22.30 -10.79
C ASP A 121 21.50 21.55 -11.95
N ALA A 122 22.18 20.45 -11.66
CA ALA A 122 22.79 19.57 -12.64
C ALA A 122 21.76 19.02 -13.63
N PHE A 123 20.58 18.69 -13.12
CA PHE A 123 19.52 18.12 -13.95
C PHE A 123 18.89 19.16 -14.89
N LEU A 124 18.79 20.41 -14.46
CA LEU A 124 18.34 21.50 -15.33
C LEU A 124 19.33 21.74 -16.47
N GLU A 125 20.64 21.68 -16.21
CA GLU A 125 21.66 21.75 -17.27
C GLU A 125 21.55 20.57 -18.24
N LEU A 126 21.37 19.34 -17.72
CA LEU A 126 21.17 18.16 -18.56
C LEU A 126 19.93 18.27 -19.44
N MET A 127 18.82 18.79 -18.90
CA MET A 127 17.60 19.07 -19.67
C MET A 127 17.82 20.15 -20.74
N ALA A 128 18.61 21.19 -20.45
CA ALA A 128 18.97 22.22 -21.41
C ALA A 128 19.85 21.63 -22.53
N TYR A 129 20.86 20.83 -22.17
CA TYR A 129 21.70 20.11 -23.14
C TYR A 129 20.86 19.22 -24.05
N ALA A 130 19.98 18.40 -23.48
CA ALA A 130 19.11 17.50 -24.25
C ALA A 130 18.23 18.29 -25.24
N ARG A 131 17.67 19.43 -24.80
CA ARG A 131 16.89 20.32 -25.66
C ARG A 131 17.74 20.90 -26.79
N ASP A 132 18.92 21.42 -26.50
CA ASP A 132 19.79 22.08 -27.48
C ASP A 132 20.33 21.09 -28.53
N HIS A 133 20.38 19.80 -28.21
CA HIS A 133 20.83 18.71 -29.08
C HIS A 133 19.67 17.88 -29.66
N GLU A 134 18.41 18.32 -29.48
CA GLU A 134 17.20 17.65 -29.98
C GLU A 134 17.12 16.15 -29.60
N THR A 135 17.53 15.82 -28.37
CA THR A 135 17.60 14.45 -27.86
C THR A 135 16.83 14.32 -26.54
N THR A 136 16.60 13.09 -26.10
CA THR A 136 16.02 12.83 -24.78
C THR A 136 17.08 12.93 -23.69
N VAL A 137 16.67 13.10 -22.43
CA VAL A 137 17.62 13.12 -21.31
C VAL A 137 18.43 11.82 -21.16
N PRO A 138 17.83 10.62 -21.25
CA PRO A 138 18.60 9.37 -21.24
C PRO A 138 19.66 9.31 -22.35
N GLU A 139 19.32 9.73 -23.56
CA GLU A 139 20.27 9.79 -24.67
C GLU A 139 21.37 10.85 -24.44
N ALA A 140 21.03 12.02 -23.90
CA ALA A 140 22.01 13.04 -23.51
C ALA A 140 23.00 12.51 -22.46
N VAL A 141 22.52 11.76 -21.46
CA VAL A 141 23.38 11.08 -20.48
C VAL A 141 24.33 10.12 -21.20
N ALA A 142 23.81 9.25 -22.07
CA ALA A 142 24.63 8.30 -22.82
C ALA A 142 25.69 9.00 -23.68
N GLN A 143 25.33 10.08 -24.36
CA GLN A 143 26.27 10.89 -25.15
C GLN A 143 27.36 11.50 -24.27
N LEU A 144 27.00 12.18 -23.19
CA LEU A 144 27.96 12.85 -22.28
C LEU A 144 28.87 11.86 -21.55
N ARG A 145 28.39 10.63 -21.28
CA ARG A 145 29.20 9.54 -20.72
C ARG A 145 30.32 9.09 -21.66
N THR A 146 30.13 9.19 -22.98
CA THR A 146 31.18 8.82 -23.95
C THR A 146 32.25 9.90 -24.16
N GLN A 147 31.97 11.13 -23.69
CA GLN A 147 32.91 12.25 -23.81
C GLN A 147 33.91 12.26 -22.65
N ARG A 148 35.13 12.73 -22.93
CA ARG A 148 36.12 12.99 -21.88
C ARG A 148 35.66 14.19 -21.05
N ASP A 149 35.98 14.22 -19.76
CA ASP A 149 35.55 15.31 -18.86
C ASP A 149 35.93 16.70 -19.36
N ALA A 150 37.12 16.85 -19.95
CA ALA A 150 37.59 18.12 -20.51
C ALA A 150 36.79 18.60 -21.73
N ASP A 151 36.07 17.69 -22.41
CA ASP A 151 35.31 17.96 -23.62
C ASP A 151 33.79 18.11 -23.33
N ARG A 152 33.34 17.76 -22.11
CA ARG A 152 31.94 17.92 -21.69
C ARG A 152 31.61 19.41 -21.61
N SER A 153 30.59 19.87 -22.35
CA SER A 153 30.13 21.27 -22.35
C SER A 153 29.35 21.68 -21.08
N SER A 154 29.47 20.92 -19.99
CA SER A 154 28.86 21.20 -18.68
C SER A 154 29.87 20.97 -17.56
N THR A 155 29.97 21.94 -16.66
CA THR A 155 30.80 21.85 -15.44
C THR A 155 30.11 21.06 -14.33
N ILE A 156 28.81 20.77 -14.46
CA ILE A 156 27.98 20.18 -13.41
C ILE A 156 27.63 18.71 -13.72
N PHE A 157 27.81 18.22 -14.95
CA PHE A 157 27.57 16.81 -15.29
C PHE A 157 28.35 15.83 -14.42
N GLY A 158 29.55 16.19 -13.96
CA GLY A 158 30.35 15.37 -13.04
C GLY A 158 29.64 15.02 -11.73
N LYS A 159 28.60 15.76 -11.34
CA LYS A 159 27.73 15.40 -10.19
C LYS A 159 26.95 14.10 -10.41
N PHE A 160 26.82 13.63 -11.65
CA PHE A 160 26.15 12.39 -12.03
C PHE A 160 27.09 11.20 -12.17
N ASP A 161 28.42 11.39 -12.25
CA ASP A 161 29.35 10.28 -12.50
C ASP A 161 29.22 9.18 -11.43
N GLY A 162 29.20 9.54 -10.14
CA GLY A 162 29.01 8.55 -9.05
C GLY A 162 27.71 7.73 -9.18
N PRO A 163 26.52 8.36 -9.25
CA PRO A 163 25.27 7.63 -9.48
C PRO A 163 25.24 6.81 -10.78
N LEU A 164 25.85 7.30 -11.86
CA LEU A 164 25.88 6.59 -13.14
C LEU A 164 26.84 5.40 -13.11
N ASP A 165 27.99 5.53 -12.46
CA ASP A 165 28.94 4.43 -12.27
C ASP A 165 28.33 3.31 -11.43
N GLU A 166 27.59 3.67 -10.38
CA GLU A 166 26.82 2.71 -9.58
C GLU A 166 25.76 1.98 -10.42
N LEU A 167 25.02 2.71 -11.27
CA LEU A 167 24.03 2.11 -12.16
C LEU A 167 24.67 1.14 -13.15
N ASP A 168 25.77 1.54 -13.77
CA ASP A 168 26.50 0.74 -14.74
C ASP A 168 27.11 -0.51 -14.10
N GLU A 169 27.62 -0.41 -12.87
CA GLU A 169 28.09 -1.57 -12.09
C GLU A 169 26.97 -2.58 -11.87
N LEU A 170 25.81 -2.13 -11.37
CA LEU A 170 24.65 -2.99 -11.14
C LEU A 170 24.20 -3.65 -12.45
N LEU A 171 23.96 -2.87 -13.52
CA LEU A 171 23.52 -3.41 -14.81
C LEU A 171 24.51 -4.43 -15.39
N ARG A 172 25.82 -4.20 -15.26
CA ARG A 172 26.85 -5.17 -15.70
C ARG A 172 26.83 -6.44 -14.87
N ALA A 173 26.69 -6.35 -13.55
CA ALA A 173 26.60 -7.51 -12.68
C ALA A 173 25.42 -8.42 -13.08
N TYR A 174 24.27 -7.84 -13.40
CA TYR A 174 23.10 -8.60 -13.85
C TYR A 174 23.28 -9.20 -15.25
N ALA A 175 23.88 -8.47 -16.19
CA ALA A 175 24.18 -9.00 -17.52
C ALA A 175 25.12 -10.22 -17.49
N GLY A 176 25.97 -10.32 -16.45
CA GLY A 176 26.85 -11.46 -16.21
C GLY A 176 26.15 -12.70 -15.63
N GLY A 177 24.90 -12.59 -15.21
CA GLY A 177 24.16 -13.63 -14.49
C GLY A 177 24.57 -13.69 -13.01
N LEU A 178 23.59 -13.66 -12.11
CA LEU A 178 23.81 -13.75 -10.67
C LEU A 178 23.09 -14.97 -10.10
N SER A 179 23.74 -15.62 -9.13
CA SER A 179 23.03 -16.51 -8.21
C SER A 179 22.06 -15.72 -7.34
N ARG A 180 21.07 -16.41 -6.78
CA ARG A 180 20.05 -15.80 -5.93
C ARG A 180 20.66 -15.07 -4.73
N ASP A 181 21.59 -15.73 -4.03
CA ASP A 181 22.26 -15.15 -2.86
C ASP A 181 23.17 -13.98 -3.24
N ALA A 182 23.86 -14.06 -4.39
CA ALA A 182 24.67 -12.95 -4.89
C ALA A 182 23.81 -11.72 -5.25
N ALA A 183 22.62 -11.92 -5.83
CA ALA A 183 21.70 -10.83 -6.09
C ALA A 183 21.23 -10.15 -4.79
N VAL A 184 20.85 -10.93 -3.77
CA VAL A 184 20.47 -10.41 -2.44
C VAL A 184 21.60 -9.59 -1.83
N ALA A 185 22.81 -10.15 -1.80
CA ALA A 185 23.99 -9.47 -1.24
C ALA A 185 24.37 -8.20 -2.01
N LEU A 186 24.27 -8.22 -3.34
CA LEU A 186 24.55 -7.06 -4.18
C LEU A 186 23.54 -5.93 -3.90
N PHE A 187 22.24 -6.23 -3.88
CA PHE A 187 21.22 -5.24 -3.56
C PHE A 187 21.40 -4.64 -2.15
N GLU A 188 21.73 -5.47 -1.16
CA GLU A 188 22.03 -5.00 0.20
C GLU A 188 23.25 -4.08 0.24
N ALA A 189 24.34 -4.44 -0.45
CA ALA A 189 25.56 -3.63 -0.54
C ALA A 189 25.33 -2.24 -1.14
N HIS A 190 24.34 -2.12 -2.03
CA HIS A 190 23.94 -0.85 -2.66
C HIS A 190 22.81 -0.10 -1.91
N GLY A 191 22.50 -0.52 -0.68
CA GLY A 191 21.49 0.12 0.17
C GLY A 191 20.05 -0.13 -0.28
N MET A 192 19.80 -1.25 -0.98
CA MET A 192 18.51 -1.67 -1.51
C MET A 192 18.10 -3.05 -0.96
N PRO A 193 18.07 -3.27 0.37
CA PRO A 193 17.77 -4.59 0.94
C PRO A 193 16.43 -5.14 0.42
N LEU A 194 16.43 -6.41 0.03
CA LEU A 194 15.25 -7.08 -0.48
C LEU A 194 14.37 -7.59 0.67
N SER A 195 13.06 -7.30 0.59
CA SER A 195 12.06 -7.93 1.46
C SER A 195 11.94 -9.42 1.14
N PRO A 196 11.40 -10.26 2.05
CA PRO A 196 11.16 -11.68 1.76
C PRO A 196 10.40 -11.93 0.45
N ARG A 197 9.36 -11.11 0.18
CA ARG A 197 8.61 -11.14 -1.09
C ARG A 197 9.50 -10.84 -2.29
N HIS A 198 10.41 -9.87 -2.20
CA HIS A 198 11.34 -9.59 -3.30
C HIS A 198 12.30 -10.77 -3.55
N VAL A 199 12.75 -11.43 -2.48
CA VAL A 199 13.63 -12.60 -2.58
C VAL A 199 12.91 -13.83 -3.18
N GLU A 200 11.61 -14.00 -2.92
CA GLU A 200 10.77 -14.99 -3.60
C GLU A 200 10.63 -14.74 -5.10
N LEU A 201 10.56 -13.46 -5.51
CA LEU A 201 10.46 -13.10 -6.93
C LEU A 201 11.73 -13.38 -7.73
N LEU A 202 12.87 -13.58 -7.07
CA LEU A 202 14.10 -14.05 -7.72
C LEU A 202 14.02 -15.51 -8.19
N GLY A 203 12.94 -16.24 -7.85
CA GLY A 203 12.74 -17.63 -8.22
C GLY A 203 13.41 -18.62 -7.26
N ASP A 204 13.23 -19.90 -7.57
CA ASP A 204 13.67 -21.02 -6.72
C ASP A 204 15.02 -21.63 -7.16
N ASP A 205 15.54 -21.24 -8.33
CA ASP A 205 16.87 -21.69 -8.80
C ASP A 205 17.97 -20.94 -8.02
N PRO A 206 18.77 -21.63 -7.17
CA PRO A 206 19.83 -20.97 -6.43
C PRO A 206 20.92 -20.40 -7.35
N ALA A 207 21.14 -20.98 -8.54
CA ALA A 207 22.19 -20.57 -9.45
C ALA A 207 21.82 -19.35 -10.32
N HIS A 208 20.53 -19.04 -10.45
CA HIS A 208 20.05 -17.97 -11.33
C HIS A 208 18.93 -17.15 -10.68
N ALA A 209 19.21 -15.87 -10.47
CA ALA A 209 18.25 -14.89 -10.00
C ALA A 209 17.36 -14.37 -11.15
N ASP A 210 16.04 -14.48 -11.02
CA ASP A 210 15.06 -13.92 -11.95
C ASP A 210 14.81 -12.42 -11.70
N ILE A 211 15.76 -11.59 -12.14
CA ILE A 211 15.72 -10.13 -11.97
C ILE A 211 14.59 -9.51 -12.80
N GLU A 212 14.27 -10.08 -13.96
CA GLU A 212 13.19 -9.58 -14.79
C GLU A 212 11.82 -9.74 -14.10
N ARG A 213 11.57 -10.90 -13.49
CA ARG A 213 10.37 -11.11 -12.66
C ARG A 213 10.35 -10.18 -11.46
N LEU A 214 11.47 -10.02 -10.74
CA LEU A 214 11.57 -9.04 -9.67
C LEU A 214 11.24 -7.63 -10.17
N ALA A 215 11.75 -7.22 -11.33
CA ALA A 215 11.52 -5.90 -11.89
C ALA A 215 10.05 -5.67 -12.29
N ARG A 216 9.42 -6.67 -12.89
CA ARG A 216 8.00 -6.61 -13.31
C ARG A 216 7.04 -6.67 -12.12
N CYS A 217 7.37 -7.42 -11.07
CA CYS A 217 6.42 -7.81 -10.02
C CYS A 217 6.74 -7.23 -8.63
N GLY A 218 7.96 -6.75 -8.38
CA GLY A 218 8.43 -6.33 -7.05
C GLY A 218 7.56 -5.25 -6.42
N PHE A 219 7.18 -4.26 -7.23
CA PHE A 219 6.29 -3.17 -6.83
C PHE A 219 4.93 -3.20 -7.52
N ALA A 220 4.61 -4.31 -8.19
CA ALA A 220 3.28 -4.49 -8.75
C ALA A 220 2.27 -4.67 -7.61
N LYS A 221 1.07 -4.13 -7.82
CA LYS A 221 -0.07 -4.45 -6.96
C LYS A 221 -0.25 -5.98 -6.94
N PRO A 222 -0.55 -6.58 -5.79
CA PRO A 222 -0.84 -8.02 -5.73
C PRO A 222 -1.95 -8.36 -6.72
N VAL A 223 -1.66 -9.28 -7.63
CA VAL A 223 -2.66 -9.92 -8.48
C VAL A 223 -3.11 -11.15 -7.72
N GLU A 224 -4.37 -11.15 -7.31
CA GLU A 224 -4.93 -12.25 -6.54
C GLU A 224 -5.25 -13.41 -7.47
N ASP A 225 -4.92 -14.63 -7.02
CA ASP A 225 -5.46 -15.83 -7.63
C ASP A 225 -6.86 -16.10 -7.06
N VAL A 226 -7.88 -15.53 -7.72
CA VAL A 226 -9.29 -15.69 -7.33
C VAL A 226 -9.76 -17.14 -7.46
N ALA A 227 -9.06 -17.99 -8.23
CA ALA A 227 -9.40 -19.40 -8.38
C ALA A 227 -8.78 -20.28 -7.29
N ARG A 228 -7.84 -19.75 -6.50
CA ARG A 228 -7.19 -20.47 -5.41
C ARG A 228 -8.22 -20.85 -4.35
N ASP A 229 -8.21 -22.11 -3.93
CA ASP A 229 -9.06 -22.61 -2.84
C ASP A 229 -8.50 -22.15 -1.48
N ALA A 230 -8.64 -20.86 -1.20
CA ALA A 230 -8.12 -20.17 -0.03
C ALA A 230 -9.10 -19.11 0.48
N VAL A 231 -8.97 -18.71 1.75
CA VAL A 231 -9.73 -17.59 2.31
C VAL A 231 -9.14 -16.28 1.80
N HIS A 232 -9.97 -15.40 1.28
CA HIS A 232 -9.51 -14.11 0.76
C HIS A 232 -9.44 -13.06 1.87
N VAL A 233 -8.24 -12.57 2.17
CA VAL A 233 -8.04 -11.41 3.06
C VAL A 233 -7.77 -10.20 2.18
N VAL A 234 -8.72 -9.27 2.10
CA VAL A 234 -8.76 -8.22 1.07
C VAL A 234 -8.95 -6.84 1.66
N SER A 235 -8.37 -5.80 1.05
CA SER A 235 -8.69 -4.43 1.45
C SER A 235 -10.15 -4.08 1.14
N TYR A 236 -10.75 -3.14 1.88
CA TYR A 236 -12.14 -2.71 1.63
C TYR A 236 -12.42 -2.40 0.15
N ALA A 237 -11.52 -1.65 -0.50
CA ALA A 237 -11.67 -1.26 -1.90
C ALA A 237 -11.63 -2.45 -2.88
N ARG A 238 -11.02 -3.56 -2.49
CA ARG A 238 -10.95 -4.79 -3.30
C ARG A 238 -12.11 -5.77 -3.03
N CYS A 239 -13.04 -5.39 -2.16
CA CYS A 239 -14.28 -6.13 -1.95
C CYS A 239 -15.26 -5.93 -3.13
N HIS A 240 -15.22 -4.78 -3.80
CA HIS A 240 -16.12 -4.48 -4.92
C HIS A 240 -16.12 -5.60 -5.98
N GLY A 241 -17.31 -6.06 -6.36
CA GLY A 241 -17.50 -7.13 -7.35
C GLY A 241 -17.27 -8.56 -6.82
N ARG A 242 -16.97 -8.74 -5.53
CA ARG A 242 -16.89 -10.08 -4.92
C ARG A 242 -18.25 -10.57 -4.47
N HIS A 243 -18.40 -11.89 -4.51
CA HIS A 243 -19.58 -12.57 -4.02
C HIS A 243 -19.13 -13.77 -3.18
N VAL A 244 -19.31 -13.64 -1.86
CA VAL A 244 -19.00 -14.66 -0.86
C VAL A 244 -20.23 -14.92 -0.01
N ARG A 245 -20.28 -16.04 0.71
CA ARG A 245 -21.40 -16.30 1.63
C ARG A 245 -21.28 -15.47 2.89
N THR A 246 -20.06 -15.42 3.46
CA THR A 246 -19.76 -14.65 4.68
C THR A 246 -18.61 -13.67 4.46
N VAL A 247 -18.77 -12.43 4.93
CA VAL A 247 -17.67 -11.45 5.04
C VAL A 247 -17.45 -11.03 6.49
N PHE A 248 -16.19 -11.03 6.92
CA PHE A 248 -15.75 -10.44 8.19
C PHE A 248 -15.13 -9.07 7.93
N VAL A 249 -15.79 -7.99 8.33
CA VAL A 249 -15.27 -6.62 8.17
C VAL A 249 -14.55 -6.22 9.45
N THR A 250 -13.22 -6.16 9.40
CA THR A 250 -12.39 -5.87 10.58
C THR A 250 -11.97 -4.42 10.64
N GLY A 251 -11.61 -3.90 11.82
CA GLY A 251 -11.07 -2.55 11.96
C GLY A 251 -12.09 -1.44 11.74
N LEU A 252 -13.37 -1.67 12.06
CA LEU A 252 -14.45 -0.70 11.86
C LEU A 252 -14.43 0.42 12.92
N VAL A 253 -13.42 1.28 12.82
CA VAL A 253 -13.15 2.43 13.70
C VAL A 253 -12.92 3.72 12.90
N ASN A 254 -13.20 4.87 13.52
CA ASN A 254 -12.93 6.17 12.90
C ASN A 254 -11.43 6.35 12.66
N GLY A 255 -11.06 6.82 11.47
CA GLY A 255 -9.69 6.91 10.98
C GLY A 255 -9.30 5.76 10.04
N PHE A 256 -9.99 4.63 10.12
CA PHE A 256 -9.91 3.53 9.14
C PHE A 256 -11.09 3.56 8.17
N LEU A 257 -12.31 3.38 8.69
CA LEU A 257 -13.55 3.46 7.93
C LEU A 257 -14.65 4.02 8.84
N PRO A 258 -15.06 5.29 8.68
CA PRO A 258 -14.56 6.23 7.67
C PRO A 258 -13.14 6.74 7.97
N ALA A 259 -12.40 7.11 6.91
CA ALA A 259 -11.06 7.70 7.01
C ALA A 259 -11.08 9.11 7.66
N ASN A 260 -9.91 9.59 8.09
CA ASN A 260 -9.80 10.85 8.85
C ASN A 260 -10.33 12.08 8.13
N ASP A 261 -10.33 12.13 6.79
CA ASP A 261 -10.90 13.25 6.03
C ASP A 261 -12.42 13.38 6.15
N ALA A 262 -13.10 12.33 6.63
CA ALA A 262 -14.52 12.34 6.93
C ALA A 262 -14.85 12.71 8.39
N VAL A 263 -13.91 12.59 9.32
CA VAL A 263 -14.20 12.67 10.77
C VAL A 263 -13.33 13.66 11.56
N ASP A 264 -12.15 14.03 11.06
CA ASP A 264 -11.25 14.98 11.72
C ASP A 264 -11.71 16.43 11.50
N ASP A 265 -11.87 17.19 12.59
CA ASP A 265 -12.31 18.60 12.58
C ASP A 265 -11.35 19.55 11.85
N LYS A 266 -10.16 19.10 11.45
CA LYS A 266 -9.26 19.86 10.56
C LYS A 266 -9.85 20.09 9.16
N PHE A 267 -10.80 19.25 8.74
CA PHE A 267 -11.48 19.38 7.46
C PHE A 267 -12.77 20.18 7.59
N THR A 268 -13.12 20.92 6.53
CA THR A 268 -14.36 21.71 6.50
C THR A 268 -15.58 20.79 6.60
N ILE A 269 -16.71 21.34 7.06
CA ILE A 269 -17.97 20.59 7.17
C ILE A 269 -18.35 19.95 5.83
N ASP A 270 -18.28 20.71 4.74
CA ASP A 270 -18.61 20.18 3.40
C ASP A 270 -17.64 19.09 2.95
N HIS A 271 -16.34 19.23 3.21
CA HIS A 271 -15.36 18.18 2.91
C HIS A 271 -15.69 16.90 3.67
N ARG A 272 -15.92 17.00 4.98
CA ARG A 272 -16.27 15.85 5.80
C ARG A 272 -17.53 15.15 5.33
N ARG A 273 -18.56 15.91 4.94
CA ARG A 273 -19.82 15.34 4.41
C ARG A 273 -19.61 14.57 3.10
N VAL A 274 -18.87 15.15 2.15
CA VAL A 274 -18.52 14.47 0.88
C VAL A 274 -17.71 13.21 1.16
N ALA A 275 -16.68 13.31 2.01
CA ALA A 275 -15.83 12.18 2.36
C ALA A 275 -16.63 11.08 3.08
N LEU A 276 -17.53 11.43 4.01
CA LEU A 276 -18.35 10.45 4.72
C LEU A 276 -19.28 9.68 3.77
N GLU A 277 -19.88 10.35 2.76
CA GLU A 277 -20.70 9.64 1.76
C GLU A 277 -19.87 8.74 0.84
N ARG A 278 -18.65 9.16 0.47
CA ARG A 278 -17.69 8.29 -0.24
C ARG A 278 -17.37 7.03 0.58
N GLU A 279 -17.06 7.20 1.86
CA GLU A 279 -16.78 6.07 2.78
C GLU A 279 -18.02 5.21 3.03
N ARG A 280 -19.22 5.79 3.05
CA ARG A 280 -20.49 5.05 3.16
C ARG A 280 -20.71 4.16 1.93
N ALA A 281 -20.47 4.69 0.73
CA ALA A 281 -20.56 3.91 -0.50
C ALA A 281 -19.57 2.74 -0.50
N LEU A 282 -18.32 3.00 -0.10
CA LEU A 282 -17.32 1.95 0.09
C LEU A 282 -17.79 0.88 1.09
N PHE A 283 -18.33 1.28 2.24
CA PHE A 283 -18.79 0.33 3.25
C PHE A 283 -19.98 -0.50 2.75
N LEU A 284 -20.91 0.12 2.03
CA LEU A 284 -22.04 -0.58 1.40
C LEU A 284 -21.57 -1.61 0.37
N ASP A 285 -20.54 -1.30 -0.43
CA ASP A 285 -19.94 -2.24 -1.37
C ASP A 285 -19.33 -3.44 -0.62
N VAL A 286 -18.61 -3.21 0.47
CA VAL A 286 -18.07 -4.29 1.33
C VAL A 286 -19.19 -5.16 1.88
N LEU A 287 -20.26 -4.57 2.42
CA LEU A 287 -21.40 -5.32 2.96
C LEU A 287 -22.15 -6.09 1.87
N SER A 288 -22.16 -5.60 0.63
CA SER A 288 -22.84 -6.23 -0.50
C SER A 288 -22.10 -7.45 -1.05
N CYS A 289 -20.88 -7.70 -0.58
CA CYS A 289 -20.11 -8.89 -0.94
C CYS A 289 -20.71 -10.18 -0.36
N ALA A 290 -21.38 -10.08 0.79
CA ALA A 290 -21.95 -11.23 1.47
C ALA A 290 -23.37 -11.53 0.98
N SER A 291 -23.62 -12.77 0.60
CA SER A 291 -24.97 -13.26 0.29
C SER A 291 -25.74 -13.72 1.52
N GLU A 292 -25.05 -14.12 2.60
CA GLU A 292 -25.70 -14.65 3.81
C GLU A 292 -25.41 -13.81 5.05
N ARG A 293 -24.13 -13.51 5.34
CA ARG A 293 -23.75 -12.88 6.61
C ARG A 293 -22.58 -11.89 6.48
N ALA A 294 -22.71 -10.73 7.11
CA ALA A 294 -21.63 -9.77 7.32
C ALA A 294 -21.41 -9.55 8.82
N VAL A 295 -20.21 -9.87 9.31
CA VAL A 295 -19.83 -9.64 10.71
C VAL A 295 -18.81 -8.52 10.76
N CYS A 296 -19.20 -7.39 11.35
CA CYS A 296 -18.37 -6.20 11.47
C CYS A 296 -17.76 -6.12 12.86
N THR A 297 -16.44 -6.04 12.96
CA THR A 297 -15.72 -5.94 14.23
C THR A 297 -15.02 -4.60 14.38
N ARG A 298 -14.87 -4.19 15.64
CA ARG A 298 -14.07 -3.04 16.04
C ARG A 298 -13.34 -3.35 17.33
N PHE A 299 -12.21 -2.69 17.55
CA PHE A 299 -11.50 -2.69 18.83
C PHE A 299 -11.82 -1.42 19.63
N VAL A 300 -11.85 -1.51 20.96
CA VAL A 300 -12.25 -0.38 21.83
C VAL A 300 -11.07 0.37 22.43
N ARG A 301 -9.88 -0.24 22.47
CA ARG A 301 -8.64 0.40 22.93
C ARG A 301 -7.41 -0.15 22.21
N ASP A 302 -6.33 0.61 22.24
CA ASP A 302 -4.98 0.19 21.83
C ASP A 302 -3.96 1.03 22.61
N LEU A 303 -2.67 0.67 22.52
CA LEU A 303 -1.58 1.49 23.05
C LEU A 303 -1.60 2.87 22.38
N LEU A 304 -1.33 3.92 23.17
CA LEU A 304 -1.38 5.30 22.68
C LEU A 304 -0.43 5.50 21.49
N GLU A 305 0.76 4.91 21.56
CA GLU A 305 1.78 4.95 20.51
C GLU A 305 1.27 4.32 19.21
N ASN A 306 0.58 3.18 19.30
CA ASN A 306 -0.03 2.51 18.15
C ASN A 306 -1.15 3.36 17.53
N THR A 307 -2.00 3.98 18.36
CA THR A 307 -3.08 4.84 17.84
C THR A 307 -2.55 6.06 17.09
N ALA A 308 -1.42 6.64 17.54
CA ALA A 308 -0.77 7.75 16.84
C ALA A 308 -0.17 7.31 15.49
N PHE A 309 0.43 6.11 15.45
CA PHE A 309 1.01 5.55 14.23
C PHE A 309 -0.06 5.17 13.19
N THR A 310 -1.12 4.50 13.64
CA THR A 310 -2.24 4.05 12.80
C THR A 310 -3.20 5.18 12.43
N LYS A 311 -3.12 6.32 13.15
CA LYS A 311 -3.95 7.51 12.95
C LYS A 311 -5.45 7.22 13.11
N VAL A 312 -5.81 6.30 14.01
CA VAL A 312 -7.21 6.12 14.39
C VAL A 312 -7.65 7.25 15.32
N GLN A 313 -8.93 7.59 15.29
CA GLN A 313 -9.48 8.62 16.17
C GLN A 313 -9.60 8.09 17.60
N THR A 314 -9.11 8.85 18.56
CA THR A 314 -9.15 8.48 19.99
C THR A 314 -10.10 9.40 20.76
N SER A 315 -10.83 8.85 21.72
CA SER A 315 -11.78 9.60 22.57
C SER A 315 -11.26 9.88 23.98
N ARG A 316 -10.36 9.04 24.51
CA ARG A 316 -9.82 9.20 25.87
C ARG A 316 -8.48 8.49 26.03
N VAL A 317 -7.49 9.16 26.62
CA VAL A 317 -6.21 8.56 27.02
C VAL A 317 -6.26 8.15 28.49
N PHE A 318 -5.68 7.01 28.83
CA PHE A 318 -5.60 6.50 30.20
C PHE A 318 -4.35 5.63 30.41
N VAL A 319 -3.99 5.37 31.67
CA VAL A 319 -2.87 4.51 32.04
C VAL A 319 -3.41 3.24 32.70
N ARG A 320 -2.85 2.09 32.33
CA ARG A 320 -3.15 0.80 32.93
C ARG A 320 -1.86 -0.01 32.99
N ASP A 321 -1.56 -0.60 34.14
CA ASP A 321 -0.37 -1.45 34.34
C ASP A 321 0.96 -0.80 33.91
N GLY A 322 1.07 0.53 34.05
CA GLY A 322 2.25 1.31 33.67
C GLY A 322 2.32 1.70 32.19
N GLU A 323 1.41 1.20 31.35
CA GLU A 323 1.34 1.48 29.92
C GLU A 323 0.25 2.51 29.60
N ARG A 324 0.46 3.28 28.53
CA ARG A 324 -0.48 4.31 28.06
C ARG A 324 -1.39 3.73 26.99
N PHE A 325 -2.68 3.77 27.24
CA PHE A 325 -3.71 3.34 26.30
C PHE A 325 -4.56 4.51 25.83
N ALA A 326 -5.17 4.35 24.67
CA ALA A 326 -6.22 5.22 24.18
C ALA A 326 -7.48 4.42 23.89
N ARG A 327 -8.64 4.96 24.29
CA ARG A 327 -9.94 4.47 23.84
C ARG A 327 -10.16 4.94 22.41
N VAL A 328 -10.48 4.00 21.53
CA VAL A 328 -10.68 4.26 20.10
C VAL A 328 -12.14 4.61 19.86
N THR A 329 -12.37 5.62 19.02
CA THR A 329 -13.72 6.03 18.61
C THR A 329 -14.26 5.00 17.61
N PRO A 330 -15.42 4.37 17.88
CA PRO A 330 -16.07 3.48 16.92
C PRO A 330 -16.30 4.16 15.58
N SER A 331 -16.40 3.39 14.50
CA SER A 331 -16.83 3.91 13.21
C SER A 331 -18.19 4.60 13.32
N GLU A 332 -18.38 5.69 12.59
CA GLU A 332 -19.70 6.27 12.31
C GLU A 332 -20.70 5.22 11.76
N PHE A 333 -20.22 4.13 11.16
CA PHE A 333 -21.05 3.06 10.61
C PHE A 333 -21.28 1.87 11.55
N ALA A 334 -20.74 1.90 12.79
CA ALA A 334 -20.67 0.72 13.67
C ALA A 334 -22.04 0.17 14.11
N SER A 335 -23.11 0.97 14.07
CA SER A 335 -24.46 0.54 14.47
C SER A 335 -25.15 -0.35 13.43
N LEU A 336 -24.71 -0.29 12.16
CA LEU A 336 -25.28 -1.01 11.02
C LEU A 336 -26.78 -0.74 10.78
N THR A 337 -27.34 0.32 11.36
CA THR A 337 -28.76 0.69 11.17
C THR A 337 -29.01 1.21 9.77
N ASP A 338 -30.24 1.09 9.28
CA ASP A 338 -30.61 1.61 7.96
C ASP A 338 -30.46 3.11 7.84
N GLU A 339 -30.70 3.86 8.92
CA GLU A 339 -30.46 5.29 8.99
C GLU A 339 -28.98 5.63 8.75
N VAL A 340 -28.07 4.89 9.42
CA VAL A 340 -26.62 5.07 9.28
C VAL A 340 -26.09 4.53 7.97
N LEU A 341 -26.83 3.68 7.25
CA LEU A 341 -26.37 3.12 5.97
C LEU A 341 -27.04 3.75 4.76
N SER A 342 -28.06 4.57 4.98
CA SER A 342 -28.72 5.31 3.90
C SER A 342 -27.89 6.54 3.53
N PRO A 343 -27.75 6.86 2.23
CA PRO A 343 -27.12 8.11 1.82
C PRO A 343 -27.87 9.30 2.39
N ALA A 344 -27.14 10.32 2.85
CA ALA A 344 -27.78 11.56 3.25
C ALA A 344 -28.40 12.25 2.01
N PRO A 345 -29.72 12.53 1.99
CA PRO A 345 -30.42 13.00 0.80
C PRO A 345 -29.96 14.38 0.31
N ASP A 346 -29.33 15.16 1.19
CA ASP A 346 -28.84 16.52 0.96
C ASP A 346 -27.32 16.61 0.93
N ALA A 347 -26.59 15.49 1.01
CA ALA A 347 -25.14 15.53 0.98
C ALA A 347 -24.63 15.96 -0.40
N PRO A 348 -23.72 16.94 -0.46
CA PRO A 348 -23.07 17.31 -1.71
C PRO A 348 -22.35 16.08 -2.28
N ARG A 349 -22.63 15.74 -3.54
CA ARG A 349 -21.98 14.60 -4.24
C ARG A 349 -20.51 14.86 -4.52
N GLU A 350 -20.18 16.12 -4.72
CA GLU A 350 -18.83 16.60 -4.97
C GLU A 350 -18.66 17.93 -4.25
N LEU A 351 -17.42 18.26 -3.91
CA LEU A 351 -17.10 19.60 -3.44
C LEU A 351 -17.42 20.60 -4.57
N PRO A 352 -18.19 21.67 -4.33
CA PRO A 352 -18.34 22.74 -5.31
C PRO A 352 -16.93 23.27 -5.63
N THR A 353 -16.51 23.10 -6.89
CA THR A 353 -15.10 23.10 -7.32
C THR A 353 -14.26 24.30 -6.89
N LYS A 354 -12.99 23.99 -6.56
CA LYS A 354 -11.77 24.82 -6.46
C LYS A 354 -11.63 25.75 -5.24
N VAL A 355 -11.30 25.15 -4.08
CA VAL A 355 -10.20 25.72 -3.28
C VAL A 355 -8.93 25.02 -3.73
N LEU A 356 -8.24 25.62 -4.70
CA LEU A 356 -6.81 25.36 -4.88
C LEU A 356 -6.16 25.72 -3.54
N TYR A 357 -5.78 24.73 -2.74
CA TYR A 357 -4.74 24.96 -1.75
C TYR A 357 -3.48 25.26 -2.55
N ASN A 358 -3.26 26.54 -2.87
CA ASN A 358 -1.94 27.07 -3.14
C ASN A 358 -1.13 26.79 -1.88
N VAL A 359 -0.47 25.63 -1.84
CA VAL A 359 0.76 25.50 -1.07
C VAL A 359 1.79 26.33 -1.84
N SER A 360 1.72 27.64 -1.64
CA SER A 360 2.84 28.52 -1.94
C SER A 360 3.94 28.14 -0.95
N THR A 361 4.80 27.21 -1.36
CA THR A 361 6.13 27.07 -0.79
C THR A 361 6.89 28.37 -1.07
N VAL A 362 7.22 29.08 0.00
CA VAL A 362 8.43 29.91 0.08
C VAL A 362 9.53 29.02 0.64
#